data_AF-A0A2A5B2Z8-F1
#
_entry.id   AF-A0A2A5B2Z8-F1
#
_cell.length_a   1.000
_cell.length_b   1.000
_cell.length_c   1.000
_cell.angle_alpha   90.00
_cell.angle_beta   90.00
_cell.angle_gamma   90.00
#
_symmetry.space_group_name_H-M   'P 1'
#
loop_
_entity.id
_entity.type
_entity.pdbx_description
1 polymer ?
#
loop_
_entity_poly.entity_id
_entity_poly.type
_entity_poly.pdbx_seq_one_letter_code
_entity_poly.pdbx_strand_id
1 'polypeptide(L)'
;MNVISFLTVLELLEHQHRFLYLLTDLTLKSSFIFILAFVIYLLIPRQNATTKSMLWKVAFTSLFFLPVFHELLPAIDIPIAYEQTLSTAISINDAKPFSEIFLLQANAMANSLFGASLSYALVSLLLLCHLFTGVLKVIALSHRSLPFKHEVARQHLLHLRELNGISSPVELLVSPHIVSPITWGIWRHKIIFPLIANGWDSKLLEQTISHELGHIQRKDWLSQIISRFVICLYWINPLAWIAYRKLLIECEKACDDIAVDNTDCSISYARNLVQLAGNISQHKPLFALALFKLRSDLSKRIHYILKPNQSHYCNDNCNILPCLVVTLLIAAPFSTLNLNIEIIEQPILRSSPFSVKFYPGDSKEFDSLMAEFSQL
;
A
#
# COMPACT_ATOMS: atom_id res chain seq x y z
N MET A 1 5.55 11.06 24.30
CA MET A 1 6.62 10.04 24.18
C MET A 1 7.83 10.76 23.63
N ASN A 2 8.92 10.86 24.39
CA ASN A 2 10.13 11.53 23.91
C ASN A 2 10.78 10.66 22.83
N VAL A 3 11.43 11.29 21.84
CA VAL A 3 12.15 10.60 20.74
C VAL A 3 13.09 9.53 21.30
N ILE A 4 13.73 9.82 22.44
CA ILE A 4 14.61 8.94 23.22
C ILE A 4 13.92 7.62 23.60
N SER A 5 12.69 7.69 24.13
CA SER A 5 11.91 6.52 24.53
C SER A 5 11.42 5.72 23.33
N PHE A 6 11.25 6.34 22.16
CA PHE A 6 10.86 5.64 20.93
C PHE A 6 12.05 4.89 20.32
N LEU A 7 13.23 5.52 20.30
CA LEU A 7 14.46 4.94 19.76
C LEU A 7 14.95 3.75 20.59
N THR A 8 14.96 3.87 21.93
CA THR A 8 15.28 2.72 22.83
C THR A 8 14.27 1.58 22.70
N VAL A 9 13.00 1.86 22.42
CA VAL A 9 12.00 0.81 22.16
C VAL A 9 12.26 0.12 20.82
N LEU A 10 12.70 0.84 19.78
CA LEU A 10 13.04 0.25 18.48
C LEU A 10 14.24 -0.70 18.57
N GLU A 11 15.29 -0.31 19.29
CA GLU A 11 16.49 -1.13 19.50
C GLU A 11 16.19 -2.40 20.32
N LEU A 12 15.34 -2.27 21.36
CA LEU A 12 14.86 -3.43 22.14
C LEU A 12 13.99 -4.37 21.28
N LEU A 13 13.19 -3.82 20.36
CA LEU A 13 12.36 -4.58 19.42
C LEU A 13 13.18 -5.32 18.37
N GLU A 14 14.26 -4.72 17.86
CA GLU A 14 15.15 -5.34 16.87
C GLU A 14 15.81 -6.60 17.45
N HIS A 15 16.33 -6.51 18.67
CA HIS A 15 17.01 -7.62 19.34
C HIS A 15 16.07 -8.73 19.84
N GLN A 16 14.88 -8.40 20.35
CA GLN A 16 13.97 -9.40 20.94
C GLN A 16 12.87 -9.89 19.98
N HIS A 17 12.45 -9.07 19.01
CA HIS A 17 11.24 -9.32 18.21
C HIS A 17 11.36 -8.81 16.77
N ARG A 18 12.26 -9.44 15.98
CA ARG A 18 12.54 -9.14 14.57
C ARG A 18 11.28 -8.92 13.68
N PHE A 19 10.18 -9.64 13.94
CA PHE A 19 8.94 -9.48 13.16
C PHE A 19 8.24 -8.14 13.39
N LEU A 20 8.20 -7.65 14.64
CA LEU A 20 7.56 -6.37 14.94
C LEU A 20 8.41 -5.20 14.47
N TYR A 21 9.73 -5.32 14.60
CA TYR A 21 10.67 -4.39 14.00
C TYR A 21 10.47 -4.29 12.48
N LEU A 22 10.39 -5.44 11.79
CA LEU A 22 10.08 -5.50 10.36
C LEU A 22 8.73 -4.84 10.03
N LEU A 23 7.70 -5.04 10.85
CA LEU A 23 6.40 -4.41 10.63
C LEU A 23 6.46 -2.89 10.80
N THR A 24 7.15 -2.39 11.82
CA THR A 24 7.34 -0.94 12.02
C THR A 24 8.18 -0.33 10.89
N ASP A 25 9.23 -1.01 10.45
CA ASP A 25 10.08 -0.57 9.34
C ASP A 25 9.29 -0.52 8.02
N LEU A 26 8.57 -1.60 7.69
CA LEU A 26 7.73 -1.68 6.50
C LEU A 26 6.59 -0.64 6.52
N THR A 27 5.99 -0.35 7.68
CA THR A 27 4.94 0.68 7.78
C THR A 27 5.50 2.10 7.60
N LEU A 28 6.69 2.39 8.10
CA LEU A 28 7.38 3.66 7.86
C LEU A 28 7.79 3.81 6.38
N LYS A 29 8.50 2.82 5.82
CA LYS A 29 8.93 2.81 4.41
C LYS A 29 7.73 2.93 3.46
N SER A 30 6.64 2.20 3.74
CA SER A 30 5.42 2.30 2.93
C SER A 30 4.73 3.66 3.02
N SER A 31 4.71 4.27 4.20
CA SER A 31 4.15 5.62 4.39
C SER A 31 4.94 6.66 3.59
N PHE A 32 6.27 6.57 3.60
CA PHE A 32 7.11 7.48 2.81
C PHE A 32 6.82 7.37 1.31
N ILE A 33 6.76 6.15 0.76
CA ILE A 33 6.45 5.91 -0.66
C ILE A 33 5.08 6.52 -1.03
N PHE A 34 4.06 6.32 -0.20
CA PHE A 34 2.74 6.91 -0.45
C PHE A 34 2.72 8.43 -0.32
N ILE A 35 3.46 9.02 0.63
CA ILE A 35 3.58 10.48 0.76
C ILE A 35 4.23 11.06 -0.49
N LEU A 36 5.35 10.50 -0.94
CA LEU A 36 6.04 10.92 -2.16
C LEU A 36 5.11 10.81 -3.38
N ALA A 37 4.43 9.68 -3.55
CA ALA A 37 3.45 9.50 -4.61
C ALA A 37 2.31 10.51 -4.51
N PHE A 38 1.85 10.86 -3.30
CA PHE A 38 0.80 11.85 -3.12
C PHE A 38 1.26 13.27 -3.50
N VAL A 39 2.51 13.65 -3.17
CA VAL A 39 3.09 14.92 -3.59
C VAL A 39 3.16 15.00 -5.12
N ILE A 40 3.68 13.96 -5.78
CA ILE A 40 3.74 13.90 -7.24
C ILE A 40 2.31 13.95 -7.84
N TYR A 41 1.34 13.26 -7.24
CA TYR A 41 -0.06 13.27 -7.68
C TYR A 41 -0.68 14.68 -7.68
N LEU A 42 -0.30 15.53 -6.73
CA LEU A 42 -0.75 16.92 -6.66
C LEU A 42 -0.14 17.80 -7.76
N LEU A 43 1.07 17.48 -8.21
CA LEU A 43 1.76 18.20 -9.30
C LEU A 43 1.24 17.81 -10.68
N ILE A 44 0.74 16.59 -10.87
CA ILE A 44 0.20 16.14 -12.15
C ILE A 44 -1.10 16.89 -12.48
N PRO A 45 -1.25 17.46 -13.70
CA PRO A 45 -2.47 18.13 -14.15
C PRO A 45 -3.73 17.31 -13.90
N ARG A 46 -4.82 17.97 -13.51
CA ARG A 46 -6.10 17.29 -13.18
C ARG A 46 -6.71 16.49 -14.33
N GLN A 47 -6.31 16.78 -15.56
CA GLN A 47 -6.81 16.18 -16.80
C GLN A 47 -6.05 14.91 -17.22
N ASN A 48 -4.93 14.56 -16.58
CA ASN A 48 -4.12 13.42 -16.99
C ASN A 48 -4.43 12.18 -16.13
N ALA A 49 -5.63 11.61 -16.28
CA ALA A 49 -6.05 10.44 -15.52
C ALA A 49 -5.12 9.23 -15.73
N THR A 50 -4.64 9.01 -16.97
CA THR A 50 -3.70 7.94 -17.30
C THR A 50 -2.42 8.04 -16.48
N THR A 51 -1.73 9.18 -16.48
CA THR A 51 -0.50 9.39 -15.71
C THR A 51 -0.73 9.24 -14.20
N LYS A 52 -1.84 9.76 -13.69
CA LYS A 52 -2.20 9.61 -12.26
C LYS A 52 -2.45 8.17 -11.87
N SER A 53 -3.13 7.41 -12.72
CA SER A 53 -3.33 5.99 -12.49
C SER A 53 -2.00 5.23 -12.52
N MET A 54 -1.09 5.55 -13.45
CA MET A 54 0.23 4.92 -13.53
C MET A 54 1.08 5.19 -12.29
N LEU A 55 1.08 6.41 -11.77
CA LEU A 55 1.78 6.76 -10.54
C LEU A 55 1.36 5.87 -9.37
N TRP A 56 0.05 5.68 -9.17
CA TRP A 56 -0.44 4.80 -8.12
C TRP A 56 -0.11 3.34 -8.38
N LYS A 57 -0.19 2.87 -9.64
CA LYS A 57 0.23 1.51 -10.02
C LYS A 57 1.69 1.26 -9.64
N VAL A 58 2.59 2.20 -9.98
CA VAL A 58 4.01 2.14 -9.65
C VAL A 58 4.23 2.12 -8.13
N ALA A 59 3.55 2.99 -7.37
CA ALA A 59 3.66 2.99 -5.92
C ALA A 59 3.26 1.65 -5.29
N PHE A 60 2.14 1.06 -5.73
CA PHE A 60 1.71 -0.26 -5.23
C PHE A 60 2.65 -1.39 -5.67
N THR A 61 3.18 -1.36 -6.90
CA THR A 61 4.15 -2.38 -7.34
C THR A 61 5.48 -2.24 -6.59
N SER A 62 5.95 -1.04 -6.28
CA SER A 62 7.13 -0.81 -5.43
C SER A 62 6.95 -1.46 -4.05
N LEU A 63 5.79 -1.28 -3.44
CA LEU A 63 5.49 -1.88 -2.13
C LEU A 63 5.32 -3.39 -2.17
N PHE A 64 4.86 -3.93 -3.29
CA PHE A 64 4.78 -5.37 -3.50
C PHE A 64 6.16 -6.02 -3.51
N PHE A 65 7.15 -5.39 -4.15
CA PHE A 65 8.53 -5.90 -4.20
C PHE A 65 9.41 -5.47 -3.02
N LEU A 66 8.98 -4.52 -2.20
CA LEU A 66 9.75 -3.99 -1.08
C LEU A 66 10.30 -5.08 -0.13
N PRO A 67 9.50 -6.07 0.32
CA PRO A 67 10.02 -7.14 1.19
C PRO A 67 11.06 -8.03 0.49
N VAL A 68 10.92 -8.22 -0.83
CA VAL A 68 11.87 -9.01 -1.62
C VAL A 68 13.21 -8.28 -1.73
N PHE A 69 13.20 -6.97 -1.96
CA PHE A 69 14.42 -6.18 -2.02
C PHE A 69 15.11 -6.02 -0.66
N HIS A 70 14.33 -5.98 0.43
CA HIS A 70 14.88 -5.94 1.78
C HIS A 70 15.74 -7.17 2.11
N GLU A 71 15.35 -8.36 1.64
CA GLU A 71 16.12 -9.59 1.85
C GLU A 71 17.28 -9.76 0.85
N LEU A 72 17.15 -9.20 -0.36
CA LEU A 72 18.12 -9.42 -1.44
C LEU A 72 19.29 -8.42 -1.43
N LEU A 73 19.06 -7.19 -0.95
CA LEU A 73 20.05 -6.12 -1.00
C LEU A 73 20.74 -5.94 0.37
N PRO A 74 22.06 -5.68 0.39
CA PRO A 74 22.77 -5.42 1.64
C PRO A 74 22.26 -4.12 2.28
N ALA A 75 22.00 -4.18 3.59
CA ALA A 75 21.63 -3.01 4.36
C ALA A 75 22.79 -2.00 4.41
N ILE A 76 22.46 -0.73 4.17
CA ILE A 76 23.32 0.41 4.39
C ILE A 76 22.84 1.05 5.68
N ASP A 77 23.63 0.87 6.74
CA ASP A 77 23.37 1.46 8.04
C ASP A 77 23.77 2.94 8.01
N ILE A 78 22.82 3.81 8.34
CA ILE A 78 23.11 5.22 8.59
C ILE A 78 23.26 5.39 10.11
N PRO A 79 24.47 5.60 10.64
CA PRO A 79 24.68 5.76 12.07
C PRO A 79 24.08 7.10 12.52
N ILE A 80 23.12 7.05 13.44
CA ILE A 80 22.62 8.23 14.14
C ILE A 80 23.32 8.30 15.49
N ALA A 81 24.38 9.11 15.59
CA ALA A 81 25.07 9.35 16.85
C ALA A 81 24.15 10.08 17.85
N TYR A 82 23.92 9.47 19.01
CA TYR A 82 23.12 10.06 20.08
C TYR A 82 23.85 10.00 21.42
N GLU A 83 23.91 11.15 22.12
CA GLU A 83 24.49 11.26 23.47
C GLU A 83 23.41 10.99 24.54
N GLN A 84 23.56 9.90 25.28
CA GLN A 84 22.67 9.56 26.38
C GLN A 84 23.09 10.30 27.66
N THR A 85 22.41 11.39 28.00
CA THR A 85 22.52 11.98 29.34
C THR A 85 21.80 11.07 30.34
N LEU A 86 22.53 10.11 30.91
CA LEU A 86 22.07 9.29 32.04
C LEU A 86 21.88 10.18 33.26
N SER A 87 20.63 10.55 33.56
CA SER A 87 20.24 11.12 34.85
C SER A 87 20.41 10.05 35.94
N THR A 88 21.55 10.09 36.61
CA THR A 88 21.89 9.31 37.80
C THR A 88 21.06 9.77 39.00
N ALA A 89 20.04 8.99 39.36
CA ALA A 89 19.51 8.93 40.74
C ALA A 89 18.52 7.77 40.89
N ILE A 90 19.01 6.56 41.16
CA ILE A 90 18.20 5.53 41.84
C ILE A 90 19.02 5.05 43.04
N SER A 91 18.61 5.49 44.22
CA SER A 91 19.04 4.95 45.51
C SER A 91 18.51 3.52 45.62
N ILE A 92 19.42 2.55 45.63
CA ILE A 92 19.10 1.13 45.74
C ILE A 92 19.08 0.81 47.23
N ASN A 93 17.90 0.70 47.86
CA ASN A 93 17.81 0.12 49.20
C ASN A 93 16.59 -0.78 49.46
N ASP A 94 15.67 -1.01 48.51
CA ASP A 94 14.53 -1.93 48.73
C ASP A 94 14.13 -2.70 47.46
N ALA A 95 15.08 -3.36 46.80
CA ALA A 95 14.82 -4.05 45.54
C ALA A 95 14.77 -5.58 45.70
N LYS A 96 13.62 -6.19 45.34
CA LYS A 96 13.67 -7.51 44.67
C LYS A 96 14.78 -7.43 43.61
N PRO A 97 15.62 -8.46 43.44
CA PRO A 97 16.80 -8.35 42.58
C PRO A 97 16.37 -7.74 41.25
N PHE A 98 16.98 -6.61 40.89
CA PHE A 98 16.63 -5.81 39.72
C PHE A 98 16.46 -6.66 38.45
N SER A 99 17.19 -7.78 38.38
CA SER A 99 17.04 -8.83 37.37
C SER A 99 15.66 -9.50 37.33
N GLU A 100 15.01 -9.82 38.45
CA GLU A 100 13.69 -10.46 38.46
C GLU A 100 12.58 -9.52 38.01
N ILE A 101 12.56 -8.26 38.47
CA ILE A 101 11.56 -7.27 38.03
C ILE A 101 11.74 -6.99 36.54
N PHE A 102 12.99 -6.83 36.09
CA PHE A 102 13.32 -6.63 34.68
C PHE A 102 12.88 -7.81 33.82
N LEU A 103 13.16 -9.05 34.23
CA LEU A 103 12.73 -10.26 33.50
C LEU A 103 11.20 -10.40 33.44
N LEU A 104 10.48 -10.04 34.51
CA LEU A 104 9.02 -10.10 34.55
C LEU A 104 8.39 -9.04 33.65
N GLN A 105 8.96 -7.83 33.62
CA GLN A 105 8.54 -6.74 32.74
C GLN A 105 8.88 -7.03 31.27
N ALA A 106 10.05 -7.61 30.99
CA ALA A 106 10.46 -8.06 29.67
C ALA A 106 9.54 -9.16 29.13
N ASN A 107 9.22 -10.18 29.94
CA ASN A 107 8.30 -11.25 29.54
C ASN A 107 6.86 -10.73 29.31
N ALA A 108 6.39 -9.79 30.14
CA ALA A 108 5.08 -9.16 29.94
C ALA A 108 5.03 -8.36 28.63
N MET A 109 6.08 -7.59 28.33
CA MET A 109 6.23 -6.91 27.05
C MET A 109 6.26 -7.92 25.89
N ALA A 110 7.11 -8.94 25.96
CA ALA A 110 7.23 -9.96 24.90
C ALA A 110 5.91 -10.66 24.58
N ASN A 111 5.13 -11.01 25.60
CA ASN A 111 3.80 -11.63 25.41
C ASN A 111 2.80 -10.66 24.76
N SER A 112 2.79 -9.38 25.17
CA SER A 112 1.93 -8.37 24.55
C SER A 112 2.28 -8.13 23.08
N LEU A 113 3.57 -8.14 22.78
CA LEU A 113 4.14 -7.96 21.45
C LEU A 113 3.86 -9.17 20.55
N PHE A 114 3.99 -10.39 21.06
CA PHE A 114 3.59 -11.61 20.34
C PHE A 114 2.08 -11.65 20.07
N GLY A 115 1.25 -11.22 21.02
CA GLY A 115 -0.19 -11.07 20.80
C GLY A 115 -0.50 -10.08 19.67
N ALA A 116 0.23 -8.95 19.62
CA ALA A 116 0.09 -7.97 18.57
C ALA A 116 0.48 -8.52 17.18
N SER A 117 1.60 -9.23 17.07
CA SER A 117 2.02 -9.83 15.80
C SER A 117 1.06 -10.90 15.29
N LEU A 118 0.54 -11.75 16.20
CA LEU A 118 -0.46 -12.76 15.86
C LEU A 118 -1.77 -12.10 15.39
N SER A 119 -2.22 -11.04 16.08
CA SER A 119 -3.42 -10.29 15.68
C SER A 119 -3.25 -9.65 14.30
N TYR A 120 -2.06 -9.11 14.01
CA TYR A 120 -1.72 -8.54 12.71
C TYR A 120 -1.78 -9.58 11.60
N ALA A 121 -1.14 -10.72 11.82
CA ALA A 121 -1.12 -11.82 10.86
C ALA A 121 -2.53 -12.37 10.62
N LEU A 122 -3.35 -12.50 11.68
CA LEU A 122 -4.73 -12.96 11.59
C LEU A 122 -5.59 -12.01 10.74
N VAL A 123 -5.53 -10.70 10.98
CA VAL A 123 -6.28 -9.71 10.19
C VAL A 123 -5.82 -9.73 8.73
N SER A 124 -4.50 -9.78 8.50
CA SER A 124 -3.94 -9.85 7.14
C SER A 124 -4.41 -11.12 6.41
N LEU A 125 -4.43 -12.27 7.10
CA LEU A 125 -4.94 -13.53 6.57
C LEU A 125 -6.42 -13.45 6.23
N LEU A 126 -7.25 -12.88 7.11
CA LEU A 126 -8.68 -12.69 6.86
C LEU A 126 -8.93 -11.81 5.63
N LEU A 127 -8.17 -10.72 5.47
CA LEU A 127 -8.24 -9.85 4.28
C LEU A 127 -7.80 -10.58 3.01
N LEU A 128 -6.73 -11.40 3.08
CA LEU A 128 -6.28 -12.23 1.96
C LEU A 128 -7.31 -13.30 1.58
N CYS A 129 -7.91 -13.98 2.56
CA CYS A 129 -9.01 -14.92 2.32
C CYS A 129 -10.21 -14.21 1.69
N HIS A 130 -10.53 -12.99 2.14
CA HIS A 130 -11.58 -12.18 1.52
C HIS A 130 -11.25 -11.82 0.06
N LEU A 131 -10.01 -11.43 -0.23
CA LEU A 131 -9.55 -11.18 -1.60
C LEU A 131 -9.66 -12.44 -2.47
N PHE A 132 -9.18 -13.57 -1.97
CA PHE A 132 -9.18 -14.84 -2.71
C PHE A 132 -10.59 -15.33 -2.99
N THR A 133 -11.49 -15.27 -2.01
CA THR A 133 -12.91 -15.61 -2.22
C THR A 133 -13.57 -14.67 -3.23
N GLY A 134 -13.19 -13.39 -3.26
CA GLY A 134 -13.63 -12.44 -4.30
C GLY A 134 -13.19 -12.87 -5.71
N VAL A 135 -11.92 -13.24 -5.88
CA VAL A 135 -11.38 -13.73 -7.15
C VAL A 135 -12.08 -15.03 -7.57
N LEU A 136 -12.24 -15.99 -6.65
CA LEU A 136 -12.96 -17.24 -6.91
C LEU A 136 -14.41 -16.99 -7.33
N LYS A 137 -15.10 -16.01 -6.73
CA LYS A 137 -16.46 -15.62 -7.13
C LYS A 137 -16.51 -15.08 -8.55
N VAL A 138 -15.53 -14.27 -8.97
CA VAL A 138 -15.45 -13.76 -10.36
C VAL A 138 -15.17 -14.90 -11.34
N ILE A 139 -14.27 -15.83 -10.99
CA ILE A 139 -13.99 -17.02 -11.80
C ILE A 139 -15.26 -17.87 -11.94
N ALA A 140 -15.91 -18.19 -10.83
CA ALA A 140 -17.14 -18.98 -10.80
C ALA A 140 -18.28 -18.29 -11.58
N LEU A 141 -18.42 -16.97 -11.45
CA LEU A 141 -19.36 -16.16 -12.23
C LEU A 141 -19.07 -16.30 -13.72
N SER A 142 -17.81 -16.21 -14.15
CA SER A 142 -17.44 -16.36 -15.55
C SER A 142 -17.78 -17.75 -16.09
N HIS A 143 -17.53 -18.81 -15.33
CA HIS A 143 -17.88 -20.18 -15.74
C HIS A 143 -19.39 -20.41 -15.84
N ARG A 144 -20.18 -19.69 -15.04
CA ARG A 144 -21.66 -19.74 -15.07
C ARG A 144 -22.29 -18.79 -16.09
N SER A 145 -21.49 -17.90 -16.70
CA SER A 145 -21.97 -16.94 -17.68
C SER A 145 -22.12 -17.60 -19.04
N LEU A 146 -23.10 -17.13 -19.82
CA LEU A 146 -23.38 -17.65 -21.16
C LEU A 146 -22.64 -16.81 -22.20
N PRO A 147 -22.30 -17.35 -23.39
CA PRO A 147 -21.79 -16.55 -24.49
C PRO A 147 -22.76 -15.43 -24.86
N PHE A 148 -22.26 -14.20 -24.97
CA PHE A 148 -23.09 -13.06 -25.39
C PHE A 148 -23.25 -13.07 -26.92
N LYS A 149 -24.29 -13.74 -27.39
CA LYS A 149 -24.60 -13.90 -28.83
C LYS A 149 -25.24 -12.63 -29.41
N HIS A 150 -24.50 -11.53 -29.44
CA HIS A 150 -24.96 -10.25 -29.97
C HIS A 150 -24.05 -9.78 -31.11
N GLU A 151 -24.55 -9.79 -32.34
CA GLU A 151 -23.72 -9.59 -33.54
C GLU A 151 -23.11 -8.18 -33.60
N VAL A 152 -23.89 -7.14 -33.30
CA VAL A 152 -23.41 -5.75 -33.26
C VAL A 152 -22.29 -5.56 -32.22
N ALA A 153 -22.43 -6.15 -31.03
CA ALA A 153 -21.40 -6.10 -29.99
C ALA A 153 -20.11 -6.81 -30.44
N ARG A 154 -20.23 -7.93 -31.16
CA ARG A 154 -19.09 -8.65 -31.73
C ARG A 154 -18.36 -7.81 -32.78
N GLN A 155 -19.09 -7.11 -33.64
CA GLN A 155 -18.51 -6.21 -34.65
C GLN A 155 -17.76 -5.05 -34.00
N HIS A 156 -18.38 -4.38 -33.02
CA HIS A 156 -17.74 -3.33 -32.23
C HIS A 156 -16.48 -3.81 -31.53
N LEU A 157 -16.53 -5.00 -30.91
CA LEU A 157 -15.35 -5.60 -30.28
C LEU A 157 -14.20 -5.80 -31.27
N LEU A 158 -14.47 -6.35 -32.45
CA LEU A 158 -13.43 -6.58 -33.45
C LEU A 158 -12.81 -5.27 -33.94
N HIS A 159 -13.65 -4.30 -34.28
CA HIS A 159 -13.22 -2.99 -34.74
C HIS A 159 -12.39 -2.25 -33.67
N LEU A 160 -12.91 -2.14 -32.44
CA LEU A 160 -12.22 -1.43 -31.36
C LEU A 160 -10.95 -2.15 -30.90
N ARG A 161 -10.88 -3.49 -30.98
CA ARG A 161 -9.63 -4.21 -30.70
C ARG A 161 -8.55 -3.90 -31.72
N GLU A 162 -8.92 -3.81 -32.99
CA GLU A 162 -7.99 -3.41 -34.06
C GLU A 162 -7.53 -1.97 -33.87
N LEU A 163 -8.48 -1.03 -33.65
CA LEU A 163 -8.21 0.38 -33.40
C LEU A 163 -7.24 0.60 -32.22
N ASN A 164 -7.43 -0.13 -31.12
CA ASN A 164 -6.62 0.00 -29.90
C ASN A 164 -5.37 -0.91 -29.88
N GLY A 165 -5.09 -1.68 -30.95
CA GLY A 165 -3.94 -2.58 -31.03
C GLY A 165 -3.97 -3.77 -30.06
N ILE A 166 -5.16 -4.23 -29.65
CA ILE A 166 -5.34 -5.30 -28.64
C ILE A 166 -5.31 -6.69 -29.31
N SER A 167 -4.12 -7.29 -29.35
CA SER A 167 -3.90 -8.64 -29.87
C SER A 167 -4.44 -9.76 -28.98
N SER A 168 -4.55 -9.53 -27.67
CA SER A 168 -5.02 -10.54 -26.72
C SER A 168 -6.48 -10.93 -26.97
N PRO A 169 -6.85 -12.22 -26.87
CA PRO A 169 -8.23 -12.66 -27.06
C PRO A 169 -9.16 -12.08 -25.99
N VAL A 170 -10.35 -11.65 -26.43
CA VAL A 170 -11.41 -11.10 -25.59
C VAL A 170 -12.71 -11.87 -25.86
N GLU A 171 -13.29 -12.45 -24.82
CA GLU A 171 -14.56 -13.19 -24.87
C GLU A 171 -15.71 -12.32 -24.33
N LEU A 172 -16.83 -12.28 -25.05
CA LEU A 172 -18.05 -11.61 -24.58
C LEU A 172 -18.98 -12.62 -23.92
N LEU A 173 -19.34 -12.35 -22.67
CA LEU A 173 -20.22 -13.18 -21.85
C LEU A 173 -21.40 -12.36 -21.35
N VAL A 174 -22.47 -13.03 -20.95
CA VAL A 174 -23.66 -12.42 -20.34
C VAL A 174 -24.07 -13.18 -19.09
N SER A 175 -24.47 -12.47 -18.04
CA SER A 175 -24.88 -13.06 -16.77
C SER A 175 -26.08 -12.36 -16.15
N PRO A 176 -27.05 -13.11 -15.58
CA PRO A 176 -28.13 -12.56 -14.76
C PRO A 176 -27.65 -12.03 -13.41
N HIS A 177 -26.45 -12.41 -12.96
CA HIS A 177 -25.97 -12.14 -11.60
C HIS A 177 -25.21 -10.83 -11.45
N ILE A 178 -25.13 -10.02 -12.50
CA ILE A 178 -24.48 -8.71 -12.50
C ILE A 178 -25.43 -7.63 -13.01
N VAL A 179 -25.22 -6.41 -12.52
CA VAL A 179 -26.03 -5.22 -12.86
C VAL A 179 -25.24 -4.19 -13.69
N SER A 180 -23.95 -4.41 -13.84
CA SER A 180 -23.01 -3.57 -14.59
C SER A 180 -22.03 -4.49 -15.31
N PRO A 181 -21.52 -4.10 -16.48
CA PRO A 181 -20.42 -4.80 -17.14
C PRO A 181 -19.23 -4.97 -16.21
N ILE A 182 -18.51 -6.09 -16.36
CA ILE A 182 -17.29 -6.38 -15.62
C ILE A 182 -16.27 -6.98 -16.58
N THR A 183 -15.06 -6.43 -16.56
CA THR A 183 -13.89 -6.98 -17.24
C THR A 183 -12.94 -7.65 -16.27
N TRP A 184 -12.44 -8.82 -16.65
CA TRP A 184 -11.37 -9.50 -15.91
C TRP A 184 -10.54 -10.41 -16.82
N GLY A 185 -9.35 -10.80 -16.32
CA GLY A 185 -8.39 -11.65 -17.04
C GLY A 185 -7.03 -10.96 -17.21
N ILE A 186 -6.00 -11.76 -17.52
CA ILE A 186 -4.62 -11.28 -17.73
C ILE A 186 -4.16 -11.59 -19.17
N TRP A 187 -4.38 -12.84 -19.62
CA TRP A 187 -3.93 -13.31 -20.94
C TRP A 187 -5.09 -13.62 -21.88
N ARG A 188 -6.21 -14.09 -21.31
CA ARG A 188 -7.50 -14.26 -21.98
C ARG A 188 -8.50 -13.43 -21.23
N HIS A 189 -8.94 -12.35 -21.85
CA HIS A 189 -9.82 -11.38 -21.22
C HIS A 189 -11.27 -11.75 -21.45
N LYS A 190 -12.12 -11.40 -20.49
CA LYS A 190 -13.55 -11.64 -20.55
C LYS A 190 -14.28 -10.39 -20.15
N ILE A 191 -15.22 -9.97 -20.98
CA ILE A 191 -16.15 -8.88 -20.69
C ILE A 191 -17.51 -9.53 -20.45
N ILE A 192 -18.02 -9.44 -19.21
CA ILE A 192 -19.31 -10.01 -18.82
C ILE A 192 -20.33 -8.89 -18.75
N PHE A 193 -21.38 -8.99 -19.55
CA PHE A 193 -22.50 -8.04 -19.60
C PHE A 193 -23.66 -8.47 -18.69
N PRO A 194 -24.43 -7.52 -18.13
CA PRO A 194 -25.70 -7.83 -17.49
C PRO A 194 -26.73 -8.27 -18.54
N LEU A 195 -27.75 -9.06 -18.15
CA LEU A 195 -28.82 -9.49 -19.08
C LEU A 195 -29.52 -8.33 -19.80
N ILE A 196 -29.62 -7.17 -19.15
CA ILE A 196 -30.25 -5.97 -19.70
C ILE A 196 -29.51 -5.44 -20.94
N ALA A 197 -28.23 -5.82 -21.12
CA ALA A 197 -27.41 -5.43 -22.26
C ALA A 197 -27.89 -6.02 -23.60
N ASN A 198 -28.74 -7.06 -23.58
CA ASN A 198 -29.38 -7.56 -24.80
C ASN A 198 -30.29 -6.51 -25.46
N GLY A 199 -30.81 -5.54 -24.69
CA GLY A 199 -31.68 -4.48 -25.18
C GLY A 199 -30.97 -3.14 -25.39
N TRP A 200 -29.64 -3.09 -25.30
CA TRP A 200 -28.90 -1.85 -25.50
C TRP A 200 -28.80 -1.50 -26.97
N ASP A 201 -28.86 -0.19 -27.26
CA ASP A 201 -28.61 0.28 -28.61
C ASP A 201 -27.14 0.09 -29.03
N SER A 202 -26.90 0.20 -30.33
CA SER A 202 -25.56 0.00 -30.92
C SER A 202 -24.50 0.92 -30.30
N LYS A 203 -24.87 2.18 -30.00
CA LYS A 203 -23.93 3.19 -29.52
C LYS A 203 -23.57 2.98 -28.06
N LEU A 204 -24.53 2.58 -27.23
CA LEU A 204 -24.31 2.22 -25.83
C LEU A 204 -23.42 0.97 -25.72
N LEU A 205 -23.61 -0.01 -26.61
CA LEU A 205 -22.74 -1.19 -26.70
C LEU A 205 -21.31 -0.79 -27.09
N GLU A 206 -21.15 0.00 -28.15
CA GLU A 206 -19.85 0.49 -28.62
C GLU A 206 -19.08 1.22 -27.52
N GLN A 207 -19.73 2.19 -26.87
CA GLN A 207 -19.14 2.99 -25.80
C GLN A 207 -18.78 2.15 -24.57
N THR A 208 -19.63 1.18 -24.21
CA THR A 208 -19.34 0.28 -23.10
C THR A 208 -18.17 -0.62 -23.44
N ILE A 209 -18.16 -1.24 -24.63
CA ILE A 209 -17.07 -2.12 -25.06
C ILE A 209 -15.76 -1.34 -25.10
N SER A 210 -15.76 -0.10 -25.60
CA SER A 210 -14.58 0.76 -25.64
C SER A 210 -14.03 1.03 -24.23
N HIS A 211 -14.90 1.36 -23.26
CA HIS A 211 -14.52 1.55 -21.86
C HIS A 211 -13.89 0.28 -21.26
N GLU A 212 -14.55 -0.88 -21.45
CA GLU A 212 -14.08 -2.17 -20.94
C GLU A 212 -12.77 -2.63 -21.59
N LEU A 213 -12.58 -2.37 -22.89
CA LEU A 213 -11.30 -2.58 -23.59
C LEU A 213 -10.20 -1.68 -23.04
N GLY A 214 -10.53 -0.46 -22.58
CA GLY A 214 -9.59 0.43 -21.90
C GLY A 214 -8.99 -0.20 -20.63
N HIS A 215 -9.79 -0.93 -19.84
CA HIS A 215 -9.29 -1.68 -18.69
C HIS A 215 -8.32 -2.80 -19.09
N ILE A 216 -8.60 -3.49 -20.20
CA ILE A 216 -7.75 -4.55 -20.76
C ILE A 216 -6.41 -3.97 -21.20
N GLN A 217 -6.45 -2.94 -22.04
CA GLN A 217 -5.28 -2.29 -22.61
C GLN A 217 -4.35 -1.75 -21.51
N ARG A 218 -4.92 -1.17 -20.46
CA ARG A 218 -4.19 -0.62 -19.31
C ARG A 218 -3.88 -1.63 -18.21
N LYS A 219 -4.24 -2.91 -18.40
CA LYS A 219 -4.04 -4.03 -17.46
C LYS A 219 -4.55 -3.74 -16.05
N ASP A 220 -5.66 -3.03 -15.96
CA ASP A 220 -6.18 -2.54 -14.68
C ASP A 220 -6.52 -3.67 -13.72
N TRP A 221 -7.02 -4.80 -14.22
CA TRP A 221 -7.29 -5.99 -13.40
C TRP A 221 -6.06 -6.43 -12.60
N LEU A 222 -4.91 -6.59 -13.27
CA LEU A 222 -3.67 -7.02 -12.62
C LEU A 222 -3.21 -6.00 -11.58
N SER A 223 -3.21 -4.71 -11.94
CA SER A 223 -2.82 -3.64 -11.03
C SER A 223 -3.74 -3.56 -9.80
N GLN A 224 -5.04 -3.75 -9.97
CA GLN A 224 -6.00 -3.75 -8.86
C GLN A 224 -5.79 -4.95 -7.92
N ILE A 225 -5.49 -6.14 -8.46
CA ILE A 225 -5.19 -7.32 -7.65
C ILE A 225 -3.90 -7.13 -6.84
N ILE A 226 -2.82 -6.65 -7.48
CA ILE A 226 -1.56 -6.34 -6.79
C ILE A 226 -1.79 -5.30 -5.69
N SER A 227 -2.52 -4.23 -5.99
CA SER A 227 -2.80 -3.16 -5.03
C SER A 227 -3.63 -3.66 -3.85
N ARG A 228 -4.66 -4.50 -4.09
CA ARG A 228 -5.43 -5.12 -3.01
C ARG A 228 -4.59 -6.06 -2.16
N PHE A 229 -3.72 -6.85 -2.77
CA PHE A 229 -2.81 -7.72 -2.04
C PHE A 229 -1.90 -6.91 -1.11
N VAL A 230 -1.31 -5.82 -1.63
CA VAL A 230 -0.51 -4.87 -0.81
C VAL A 230 -1.36 -4.31 0.33
N ILE A 231 -2.59 -3.86 0.09
CA ILE A 231 -3.45 -3.36 1.19
C ILE A 231 -3.70 -4.42 2.26
N CYS A 232 -3.86 -5.70 1.89
CA CYS A 232 -4.01 -6.77 2.89
C CYS A 232 -2.78 -6.90 3.77
N LEU A 233 -1.58 -6.68 3.21
CA LEU A 233 -0.31 -6.75 3.93
C LEU A 233 0.05 -5.48 4.70
N TYR A 234 -0.48 -4.32 4.31
CA TYR A 234 -0.18 -3.01 4.91
C TYR A 234 -1.46 -2.34 5.44
N TRP A 235 -2.42 -3.14 5.94
CA TRP A 235 -3.79 -2.70 6.22
C TRP A 235 -3.88 -1.62 7.30
N ILE A 236 -2.89 -1.54 8.20
CA ILE A 236 -2.79 -0.49 9.23
C ILE A 236 -2.52 0.88 8.59
N ASN A 237 -1.89 0.94 7.42
CA ASN A 237 -1.49 2.20 6.80
C ASN A 237 -2.71 2.90 6.14
N PRO A 238 -3.22 4.02 6.70
CA PRO A 238 -4.38 4.71 6.13
C PRO A 238 -4.10 5.28 4.74
N LEU A 239 -2.84 5.62 4.43
CA LEU A 239 -2.44 6.14 3.13
C LEU A 239 -2.62 5.08 2.03
N ALA A 240 -2.42 3.79 2.35
CA ALA A 240 -2.65 2.70 1.40
C ALA A 240 -4.11 2.64 0.95
N TRP A 241 -5.05 2.81 1.89
CA TRP A 241 -6.49 2.84 1.58
C TRP A 241 -6.90 4.07 0.77
N ILE A 242 -6.33 5.24 1.07
CA ILE A 242 -6.56 6.47 0.31
C ILE A 242 -6.01 6.33 -1.11
N ALA A 243 -4.76 5.87 -1.24
CA ALA A 243 -4.09 5.62 -2.51
C ALA A 243 -4.87 4.63 -3.38
N TYR A 244 -5.38 3.55 -2.80
CA TYR A 244 -6.16 2.57 -3.54
C TYR A 244 -7.45 3.15 -4.09
N ARG A 245 -8.18 3.93 -3.27
CA ARG A 245 -9.40 4.62 -3.74
C ARG A 245 -9.08 5.62 -4.85
N LYS A 246 -7.95 6.32 -4.78
CA LYS A 246 -7.48 7.21 -5.85
C LYS A 246 -7.15 6.44 -7.11
N LEU A 247 -6.41 5.34 -7.01
CA LEU A 247 -6.11 4.45 -8.15
C LEU A 247 -7.38 4.05 -8.87
N LEU A 248 -8.40 3.56 -8.16
CA LEU A 248 -9.66 3.15 -8.77
C LEU A 248 -10.33 4.30 -9.54
N ILE A 249 -10.46 5.48 -8.92
CA ILE A 249 -11.09 6.65 -9.57
C ILE A 249 -10.31 7.09 -10.83
N GLU A 250 -8.99 7.14 -10.77
CA GLU A 250 -8.19 7.56 -11.92
C GLU A 250 -8.16 6.49 -13.03
N CYS A 251 -8.28 5.20 -12.69
CA CYS A 251 -8.48 4.15 -13.70
C CYS A 251 -9.81 4.29 -14.44
N GLU A 252 -10.92 4.53 -13.72
CA GLU A 252 -12.23 4.76 -14.34
C GLU A 252 -12.19 5.94 -15.30
N LYS A 253 -11.62 7.08 -14.88
CA LYS A 253 -11.48 8.26 -15.75
C LYS A 253 -10.61 8.00 -16.98
N ALA A 254 -9.52 7.26 -16.83
CA ALA A 254 -8.66 6.94 -17.96
C ALA A 254 -9.36 6.02 -18.97
N CYS A 255 -10.23 5.11 -18.51
CA CYS A 255 -11.08 4.31 -19.39
C CYS A 255 -12.22 5.15 -20.01
N ASP A 256 -12.74 6.14 -19.28
CA ASP A 256 -13.70 7.11 -19.82
C ASP A 256 -13.06 7.93 -20.96
N ASP A 257 -11.82 8.39 -20.79
CA ASP A 257 -11.06 9.11 -21.83
C ASP A 257 -10.94 8.26 -23.11
N ILE A 258 -10.55 6.98 -23.00
CA ILE A 258 -10.49 6.03 -24.13
C ILE A 258 -11.86 5.86 -24.79
N ALA A 259 -12.92 5.74 -24.00
CA ALA A 259 -14.27 5.56 -24.53
C ALA A 259 -14.77 6.79 -25.29
N VAL A 260 -14.44 7.99 -24.81
CA VAL A 260 -14.76 9.26 -25.46
C VAL A 260 -13.96 9.42 -26.74
N ASP A 261 -12.66 9.13 -26.71
CA ASP A 261 -11.76 9.27 -27.85
C ASP A 261 -12.10 8.30 -28.99
N ASN A 262 -12.53 7.08 -28.66
CA ASN A 262 -12.92 6.10 -29.67
C ASN A 262 -14.33 6.34 -30.26
N THR A 263 -15.19 7.13 -29.62
CA THR A 263 -16.60 7.31 -30.04
C THR A 263 -16.99 8.75 -30.36
N ASP A 264 -16.00 9.66 -30.35
CA ASP A 264 -16.09 11.06 -30.78
C ASP A 264 -17.26 11.87 -30.18
N CYS A 265 -17.74 11.52 -28.97
CA CYS A 265 -18.85 12.25 -28.35
C CYS A 265 -18.94 12.12 -26.81
N SER A 266 -18.32 13.06 -26.10
CA SER A 266 -18.34 13.14 -24.62
C SER A 266 -19.73 13.31 -24.02
N ILE A 267 -20.61 14.10 -24.65
CA ILE A 267 -21.98 14.35 -24.17
C ILE A 267 -22.83 13.07 -24.28
N SER A 268 -22.73 12.36 -25.41
CA SER A 268 -23.44 11.10 -25.61
C SER A 268 -22.97 10.06 -24.59
N TYR A 269 -21.66 10.00 -24.35
CA TYR A 269 -21.08 9.10 -23.36
C TYR A 269 -21.55 9.43 -21.92
N ALA A 270 -21.57 10.70 -21.54
CA ALA A 270 -22.05 11.12 -20.22
C ALA A 270 -23.52 10.76 -19.99
N ARG A 271 -24.38 10.88 -21.02
CA ARG A 271 -25.79 10.42 -20.94
C ARG A 271 -25.87 8.91 -20.72
N ASN A 272 -25.06 8.14 -21.44
CA ASN A 272 -25.00 6.68 -21.33
C ASN A 272 -24.53 6.23 -19.94
N LEU A 273 -23.54 6.91 -19.34
CA LEU A 273 -23.14 6.67 -17.96
C LEU A 273 -24.29 6.89 -16.96
N VAL A 274 -25.09 7.94 -17.14
CA VAL A 274 -26.27 8.20 -16.30
C VAL A 274 -27.34 7.12 -16.49
N GLN A 275 -27.59 6.68 -17.73
CA GLN A 275 -28.53 5.61 -18.03
C GLN A 275 -28.12 4.29 -17.36
N LEU A 276 -26.84 3.91 -17.48
CA LEU A 276 -26.30 2.70 -16.83
C LEU A 276 -26.43 2.78 -15.30
N ALA A 277 -26.12 3.94 -14.71
CA ALA A 277 -26.26 4.13 -13.27
C ALA A 277 -27.71 4.11 -12.77
N GLY A 278 -28.65 4.62 -13.58
CA GLY A 278 -30.09 4.56 -13.30
C GLY A 278 -30.58 3.13 -13.15
N ASN A 279 -30.17 2.25 -14.07
CA ASN A 279 -30.53 0.83 -14.05
C ASN A 279 -29.96 0.11 -12.81
N ILE A 280 -28.76 0.48 -12.36
CA ILE A 280 -28.14 -0.10 -11.14
C ILE A 280 -28.92 0.32 -9.87
N SER A 281 -29.40 1.56 -9.80
CA SER A 281 -30.11 2.08 -8.62
C SER A 281 -31.50 1.47 -8.43
N GLN A 282 -32.11 0.90 -9.46
CA GLN A 282 -33.43 0.26 -9.40
C GLN A 282 -33.38 -1.16 -8.81
N HIS A 283 -32.20 -1.80 -8.81
CA HIS A 283 -32.04 -3.22 -8.45
C HIS A 283 -31.26 -3.48 -7.15
N LYS A 284 -30.95 -2.46 -6.34
CA LYS A 284 -30.27 -2.62 -5.03
C LYS A 284 -30.95 -1.83 -3.91
N PRO A 285 -31.00 -2.36 -2.67
CA PRO A 285 -31.51 -1.61 -1.52
C PRO A 285 -30.64 -0.38 -1.24
N LEU A 286 -31.30 0.73 -0.91
CA LEU A 286 -30.72 2.06 -0.68
C LEU A 286 -29.51 2.05 0.29
N PHE A 287 -29.52 1.14 1.27
CA PHE A 287 -28.45 0.97 2.27
C PHE A 287 -27.12 0.48 1.67
N ALA A 288 -27.16 -0.40 0.67
CA ALA A 288 -25.95 -0.85 -0.03
C ALA A 288 -25.36 0.32 -0.85
N LEU A 289 -26.20 1.11 -1.52
CA LEU A 289 -25.77 2.30 -2.28
C LEU A 289 -25.26 3.46 -1.41
N ALA A 290 -25.67 3.55 -0.15
CA ALA A 290 -25.18 4.57 0.78
C ALA A 290 -23.80 4.21 1.36
N LEU A 291 -23.54 2.92 1.62
CA LEU A 291 -22.23 2.41 2.04
C LEU A 291 -21.23 2.34 0.87
N PHE A 292 -21.72 2.07 -0.35
CA PHE A 292 -20.90 2.09 -1.56
C PHE A 292 -20.98 3.46 -2.24
N LYS A 293 -19.88 4.22 -2.13
CA LYS A 293 -19.61 5.59 -2.62
C LYS A 293 -19.86 5.89 -4.13
N LEU A 294 -20.52 4.97 -4.83
CA LEU A 294 -20.82 4.89 -6.26
C LEU A 294 -21.42 6.18 -6.84
N ARG A 295 -22.36 6.84 -6.13
CA ARG A 295 -22.98 8.11 -6.59
C ARG A 295 -21.98 9.26 -6.67
N SER A 296 -21.08 9.36 -5.69
CA SER A 296 -20.08 10.44 -5.66
C SER A 296 -18.97 10.20 -6.69
N ASP A 297 -18.71 8.95 -7.05
CA ASP A 297 -17.69 8.60 -8.04
C ASP A 297 -18.20 8.77 -9.47
N LEU A 298 -19.47 8.41 -9.74
CA LEU A 298 -20.14 8.73 -11.01
C LEU A 298 -20.21 10.24 -11.27
N SER A 299 -20.59 11.04 -10.27
CA SER A 299 -20.64 12.50 -10.41
C SER A 299 -19.27 13.10 -10.76
N LYS A 300 -18.18 12.58 -10.16
CA LYS A 300 -16.81 12.99 -10.51
C LYS A 300 -16.45 12.64 -11.94
N ARG A 301 -16.84 11.45 -12.42
CA ARG A 301 -16.60 10.99 -13.80
C ARG A 301 -17.33 11.87 -14.81
N ILE A 302 -18.63 12.12 -14.61
CA ILE A 302 -19.43 13.00 -15.48
C ILE A 302 -18.84 14.42 -15.51
N HIS A 303 -18.53 15.00 -14.35
CA HIS A 303 -17.94 16.34 -14.29
C HIS A 303 -16.56 16.40 -14.96
N TYR A 304 -15.80 15.31 -14.91
CA TYR A 304 -14.50 15.20 -15.56
C TYR A 304 -14.64 15.17 -17.09
N ILE A 305 -15.52 14.31 -17.63
CA ILE A 305 -15.74 14.13 -19.07
C ILE A 305 -16.37 15.35 -19.74
N LEU A 306 -17.21 16.10 -19.01
CA LEU A 306 -17.89 17.29 -19.54
C LEU A 306 -17.01 18.55 -19.53
N LYS A 307 -15.81 18.52 -18.95
CA LYS A 307 -14.91 19.68 -19.01
C LYS A 307 -14.28 19.79 -20.40
N PRO A 308 -14.47 20.92 -21.11
CA PRO A 308 -13.80 21.13 -22.39
C PRO A 308 -12.30 21.34 -22.14
N ASN A 309 -11.46 20.41 -22.57
CA ASN A 309 -10.45 20.59 -23.63
C ASN A 309 -9.34 19.51 -23.57
N GLN A 310 -8.97 19.05 -24.77
CA GLN A 310 -7.80 18.29 -25.24
C GLN A 310 -7.58 16.89 -24.64
N SER A 311 -8.25 15.94 -25.27
CA SER A 311 -7.86 14.54 -25.30
C SER A 311 -6.43 14.39 -25.81
N HIS A 312 -5.58 13.90 -24.92
CA HIS A 312 -4.35 13.24 -25.32
C HIS A 312 -4.35 11.88 -24.64
N TYR A 313 -5.26 11.00 -25.03
CA TYR A 313 -4.89 9.59 -25.05
C TYR A 313 -3.71 9.47 -26.03
N CYS A 314 -2.49 9.70 -25.54
CA CYS A 314 -1.33 9.15 -26.20
C CYS A 314 -1.50 7.64 -26.08
N ASN A 315 -1.50 6.97 -27.23
CA ASN A 315 -1.23 5.54 -27.33
C ASN A 315 0.22 5.28 -26.89
N ASP A 316 0.54 5.67 -25.66
CA ASP A 316 1.72 5.24 -24.97
C ASP A 316 1.42 3.80 -24.65
N ASN A 317 1.81 2.91 -25.58
CA ASN A 317 2.13 1.53 -25.26
C ASN A 317 2.77 1.59 -23.88
N CYS A 318 2.04 1.14 -22.86
CA CYS A 318 2.47 1.24 -21.48
C CYS A 318 3.69 0.36 -21.35
N ASN A 319 4.85 0.91 -21.69
CA ASN A 319 6.11 0.23 -21.61
C ASN A 319 6.27 -0.03 -20.12
N ILE A 320 6.17 -1.30 -19.75
CA ILE A 320 6.32 -1.75 -18.37
C ILE A 320 7.73 -1.38 -17.89
N LEU A 321 8.68 -1.22 -18.83
CA LEU A 321 10.08 -0.89 -18.61
C LEU A 321 10.31 0.41 -17.80
N PRO A 322 9.84 1.61 -18.21
CA PRO A 322 9.96 2.82 -17.39
C PRO A 322 9.26 2.68 -16.03
N CYS A 323 8.10 2.03 -15.96
CA CYS A 323 7.43 1.77 -14.68
C CYS A 323 8.27 0.87 -13.76
N LEU A 324 8.91 -0.17 -14.30
CA LEU A 324 9.81 -1.06 -13.55
C LEU A 324 11.10 -0.36 -13.14
N VAL A 325 11.68 0.47 -14.00
CA VAL A 325 12.87 1.26 -13.68
C VAL A 325 12.57 2.25 -12.54
N VAL A 326 11.44 2.97 -12.61
CA VAL A 326 11.00 3.85 -11.52
C VAL A 326 10.69 3.05 -10.26
N THR A 327 10.06 1.87 -10.39
CA THR A 327 9.81 0.96 -9.27
C THR A 327 11.12 0.56 -8.58
N LEU A 328 12.15 0.19 -9.35
CA LEU A 328 13.49 -0.16 -8.87
C LEU A 328 14.20 1.04 -8.23
N LEU A 329 14.17 2.21 -8.88
CA LEU A 329 14.79 3.44 -8.37
C LEU A 329 14.16 3.94 -7.07
N ILE A 330 12.89 3.64 -6.83
CA ILE A 330 12.21 4.01 -5.58
C ILE A 330 12.33 2.88 -4.55
N ALA A 331 12.08 1.62 -4.91
CA ALA A 331 12.02 0.55 -3.92
C ALA A 331 13.40 0.10 -3.42
N ALA A 332 14.40 0.01 -4.30
CA ALA A 332 15.72 -0.51 -3.97
C ALA A 332 16.52 0.35 -2.98
N PRO A 333 16.66 1.69 -3.16
CA PRO A 333 17.39 2.50 -2.17
C PRO A 333 16.64 2.57 -0.84
N PHE A 334 15.31 2.55 -0.85
CA PHE A 334 14.52 2.55 0.38
C PHE A 334 14.58 1.22 1.13
N SER A 335 14.69 0.09 0.43
CA SER A 335 14.85 -1.20 1.09
C SER A 335 16.22 -1.34 1.77
N THR A 336 17.27 -0.75 1.19
CA THR A 336 18.63 -0.81 1.74
C THR A 336 18.85 0.11 2.95
N LEU A 337 18.00 1.11 3.17
CA LEU A 337 18.16 2.03 4.29
C LEU A 337 17.71 1.36 5.60
N ASN A 338 18.67 1.13 6.50
CA ASN A 338 18.41 0.81 7.90
C ASN A 338 18.92 1.95 8.78
N LEU A 339 18.11 2.33 9.77
CA LEU A 339 18.49 3.32 10.77
C LEU A 339 19.12 2.57 11.94
N ASN A 340 20.46 2.54 11.98
CA ASN A 340 21.19 1.92 13.07
C ASN A 340 21.58 3.01 14.08
N ILE A 341 21.18 2.84 15.34
CA ILE A 341 21.43 3.81 16.40
C ILE A 341 22.70 3.36 17.12
N GLU A 342 23.81 4.01 16.84
CA GLU A 342 25.02 3.82 17.66
C GLU A 342 24.89 4.68 18.91
N ILE A 343 24.62 4.04 20.05
CA ILE A 343 24.73 4.68 21.36
C ILE A 343 26.22 4.93 21.60
N ILE A 344 26.63 6.20 21.58
CA ILE A 344 27.96 6.59 22.05
C ILE A 344 27.89 6.52 23.57
N GLU A 345 28.30 5.38 24.14
CA GLU A 345 28.62 5.30 25.56
C GLU A 345 29.75 6.29 25.84
N GLN A 346 29.44 7.44 26.44
CA GLN A 346 30.50 8.22 27.04
C GLN A 346 31.14 7.35 28.12
N PRO A 347 32.47 7.11 28.08
CA PRO A 347 33.11 6.34 29.12
C PRO A 347 32.76 7.03 30.44
N ILE A 348 32.22 6.26 31.38
CA ILE A 348 32.03 6.73 32.75
C ILE A 348 33.43 7.07 33.24
N LEU A 349 33.85 8.32 33.10
CA LEU A 349 34.93 8.87 33.88
C LEU A 349 34.42 8.79 35.32
N ARG A 350 34.75 7.66 35.98
CA ARG A 350 34.73 7.58 37.44
C ARG A 350 35.79 8.56 37.93
N SER A 351 35.52 9.86 37.83
CA SER A 351 36.14 10.82 38.72
C SER A 351 35.46 10.59 40.06
N SER A 352 35.98 9.63 40.83
CA SER A 352 35.71 9.65 42.26
C SER A 352 36.17 11.02 42.77
N PRO A 353 35.34 11.78 43.50
CA PRO A 353 35.78 13.06 44.07
C PRO A 353 36.90 12.87 45.11
N PHE A 354 37.22 11.62 45.45
CA PHE A 354 38.31 11.23 46.31
C PHE A 354 39.44 10.59 45.49
N SER A 355 40.64 11.13 45.59
CA SER A 355 41.86 10.46 45.16
C SER A 355 42.10 9.26 46.09
N VAL A 356 41.76 8.06 45.66
CA VAL A 356 42.15 6.85 46.39
C VAL A 356 43.64 6.65 46.16
N LYS A 357 44.46 7.08 47.13
CA LYS A 357 45.89 6.72 47.16
C LYS A 357 45.99 5.30 47.71
N PHE A 358 46.53 4.40 46.90
CA PHE A 358 46.82 3.04 47.33
C PHE A 358 48.16 3.03 48.07
N TYR A 359 48.16 2.65 49.34
CA TYR A 359 49.37 2.46 50.12
C TYR A 359 49.62 0.96 50.27
N PRO A 360 50.75 0.42 49.78
CA PRO A 360 51.12 -0.98 50.04
C PRO A 360 51.20 -1.22 51.54
N GLY A 361 50.80 -2.41 52.01
CA GLY A 361 50.72 -2.76 53.43
C GLY A 361 52.03 -2.61 54.22
N ASP A 362 53.18 -2.57 53.52
CA ASP A 362 54.51 -2.44 54.12
C ASP A 362 55.09 -1.01 53.99
N SER A 363 54.27 -0.03 53.57
CA SER A 363 54.71 1.36 53.39
C SER A 363 54.62 2.15 54.70
N LYS A 364 55.62 3.00 54.95
CA LYS A 364 55.64 3.90 56.12
C LYS A 364 54.42 4.83 56.17
N GLU A 365 53.87 5.18 55.01
CA GLU A 365 52.65 5.99 54.95
C GLU A 365 51.39 5.22 55.40
N PHE A 366 51.31 3.90 55.15
CA PHE A 366 50.20 3.06 55.64
C PHE A 366 50.20 2.98 57.17
N ASP A 367 51.37 2.72 57.76
CA ASP A 367 51.52 2.62 59.22
C ASP A 367 51.18 3.94 59.92
N SER A 368 51.56 5.08 59.33
CA SER A 368 51.23 6.41 59.83
C SER A 368 49.72 6.67 59.82
N LEU A 369 49.01 6.22 58.79
CA LEU A 369 47.56 6.40 58.64
C LEU A 369 46.78 5.51 59.61
N MET A 370 47.23 4.26 59.82
CA MET A 370 46.60 3.35 60.78
C MET A 370 46.82 3.79 62.23
N ALA A 371 47.97 4.40 62.54
CA ALA A 371 48.21 5.01 63.84
C ALA A 371 47.25 6.17 64.12
N GLU A 372 46.97 7.03 63.13
CA GLU A 372 46.03 8.15 63.24
C GLU A 372 44.58 7.68 63.43
N PHE A 373 44.17 6.61 62.74
CA PHE A 373 42.85 6.00 62.91
C PHE A 373 42.64 5.30 64.26
N SER A 374 43.72 4.80 64.88
CA SER A 374 43.64 4.17 66.22
C SER A 374 43.47 5.15 67.39
N GLN A 375 43.56 6.46 67.12
CA GLN A 375 43.36 7.53 68.12
C GLN A 375 41.96 8.17 68.06
N LEU A 376 41.14 7.77 67.08
CA LEU A 376 39.71 8.06 66.99
C LEU A 376 38.90 6.91 67.61
#